data_AF-A0AB73P003-F1
#
_entry.id   AF-A0AB73P003-F1
#
_cell.length_a   1.000
_cell.length_b   1.000
_cell.length_c   1.000
_cell.angle_alpha   90.00
_cell.angle_beta   90.00
_cell.angle_gamma   90.00
#
_symmetry.space_group_name_H-M   'P 1'
#
loop_
_entity.id
_entity.type
_entity.pdbx_description
1 polymer ?
#
loop_
_entity_poly.entity_id
_entity_poly.type
_entity_poly.pdbx_seq_one_letter_code
_entity_poly.pdbx_strand_id
1 'polypeptide(L)'
;MKQAYSTLINDMLQQYHFKAENMRIASAVADEVRMFSLNDYAFRLSVGLEGLLSAAHASGDQDSAQVLEQLVTQCNGGDIPKPLHH
;
A
#
# COMPACT_ATOMS: atom_id res chain seq x y z
N MET A 1 -3.69 -14.79 7.99
CA MET A 1 -2.45 -14.16 7.50
C MET A 1 -1.39 -14.19 8.59
N LYS A 2 -0.12 -14.47 8.26
CA LYS A 2 1.00 -14.40 9.23
C LYS A 2 1.24 -12.98 9.74
N GLN A 3 1.62 -12.86 11.01
CA GLN A 3 1.84 -11.57 11.67
C GLN A 3 2.92 -10.72 10.96
N ALA A 4 3.98 -11.34 10.43
CA ALA A 4 5.02 -10.62 9.69
C ALA A 4 4.47 -9.88 8.46
N TYR A 5 3.56 -10.50 7.68
CA TYR A 5 2.90 -9.82 6.57
C TYR A 5 2.02 -8.69 7.07
N SER A 6 1.25 -8.90 8.14
CA SER A 6 0.38 -7.87 8.71
C SER A 6 1.16 -6.65 9.19
N THR A 7 2.31 -6.83 9.84
CA THR A 7 3.20 -5.73 10.24
C THR A 7 3.73 -4.96 9.03
N LEU A 8 4.27 -5.66 8.02
CA LEU A 8 4.80 -5.02 6.83
C LEU A 8 3.73 -4.27 6.04
N ILE A 9 2.54 -4.86 5.87
CA ILE A 9 1.39 -4.21 5.25
C ILE A 9 1.03 -2.93 6.01
N ASN A 10 0.93 -3.02 7.33
CA ASN A 10 0.59 -1.87 8.16
C ASN A 10 1.61 -0.72 8.00
N ASP A 11 2.90 -1.04 8.03
CA ASP A 11 3.98 -0.06 7.85
C ASP A 11 3.90 0.61 6.47
N MET A 12 3.64 -0.16 5.41
CA MET A 12 3.47 0.38 4.06
C MET A 12 2.24 1.29 3.96
N LEU A 13 1.12 0.91 4.57
CA LEU A 13 -0.09 1.75 4.61
C LEU A 13 0.17 3.04 5.40
N GLN A 14 0.85 2.98 6.55
CA GLN A 14 1.22 4.17 7.31
C GLN A 14 2.08 5.12 6.50
N GLN A 15 3.10 4.60 5.80
CA GLN A 15 3.97 5.40 4.95
C GLN A 15 3.21 6.04 3.77
N TYR A 16 2.33 5.29 3.11
CA TYR A 16 1.47 5.80 2.06
C TYR A 16 0.61 6.97 2.56
N HIS A 17 -0.15 6.75 3.65
CA HIS A 17 -1.08 7.75 4.16
C HIS A 17 -0.36 8.99 4.69
N PHE A 18 0.77 8.82 5.36
CA PHE A 18 1.60 9.94 5.81
C PHE A 18 2.10 10.79 4.65
N LYS A 19 2.61 10.17 3.58
CA LYS A 19 3.08 10.88 2.38
C LYS A 19 1.94 11.54 1.63
N ALA A 20 0.82 10.84 1.45
CA ALA A 20 -0.35 11.35 0.75
C ALA A 20 -0.94 12.56 1.47
N GLU A 21 -1.07 12.50 2.79
CA GLU A 21 -1.57 13.63 3.57
C GLU A 21 -0.64 14.84 3.50
N ASN A 22 0.67 14.64 3.70
CA ASN A 22 1.65 15.71 3.57
C ASN A 22 1.61 16.39 2.18
N MET A 23 1.40 15.60 1.12
CA MET A 23 1.29 16.11 -0.25
C MET A 23 -0.03 16.88 -0.49
N ARG A 24 -1.12 16.48 0.18
CA ARG A 24 -2.41 17.20 0.12
C ARG A 24 -2.37 18.54 0.84
N ILE A 25 -1.72 18.61 2.01
CA ILE A 25 -1.63 19.85 2.80
C ILE A 25 -0.54 20.81 2.31
N ALA A 26 0.37 20.35 1.44
CA ALA A 26 1.43 21.18 0.88
C ALA A 26 0.87 22.30 -0.02
N SER A 27 0.99 23.54 0.46
CA SER A 27 0.46 24.74 -0.21
C SER A 27 1.34 25.26 -1.35
N ALA A 28 2.63 24.92 -1.36
CA ALA A 28 3.61 25.37 -2.35
C ALA A 28 3.95 24.30 -3.40
N VAL A 29 2.95 23.51 -3.83
CA VAL A 29 3.11 22.46 -4.84
C VAL A 29 2.08 22.68 -5.94
N ALA A 30 2.54 22.67 -7.20
CA ALA A 30 1.66 22.73 -8.36
C ALA A 30 0.73 21.51 -8.44
N ASP A 31 -0.48 21.69 -8.97
CA ASP A 31 -1.51 20.66 -8.99
C ASP A 31 -1.08 19.40 -9.76
N GLU A 32 -0.38 19.58 -10.88
CA GLU A 32 0.15 18.50 -11.69
C GLU A 32 1.18 17.67 -10.90
N VAL A 33 2.03 18.33 -10.13
CA VAL A 33 3.04 17.69 -9.30
C VAL A 33 2.39 16.93 -8.14
N ARG A 34 1.32 17.50 -7.56
CA ARG A 34 0.53 16.86 -6.50
C ARG A 34 -0.11 15.57 -7.02
N MET A 35 -0.80 15.64 -8.15
CA MET A 35 -1.44 14.49 -8.78
C MET A 35 -0.42 13.41 -9.16
N PHE A 36 0.69 13.80 -9.78
CA PHE A 36 1.78 12.88 -10.12
C PHE A 36 2.33 12.18 -8.88
N SER A 37 2.58 12.92 -7.80
CA SER A 37 3.12 12.37 -6.56
C SER A 37 2.16 11.42 -5.87
N LEU A 38 0.87 11.75 -5.82
CA LEU A 38 -0.15 10.86 -5.24
C LEU A 38 -0.25 9.53 -6.01
N ASN A 39 -0.17 9.59 -7.35
CA ASN A 39 -0.14 8.41 -8.20
C ASN A 39 1.14 7.58 -7.98
N ASP A 40 2.31 8.21 -7.86
CA ASP A 40 3.57 7.53 -7.53
C ASP A 40 3.50 6.82 -6.17
N TYR A 41 2.91 7.45 -5.16
CA TYR A 41 2.76 6.83 -3.84
C TYR A 41 1.84 5.60 -3.88
N ALA A 42 0.72 5.67 -4.61
CA ALA A 42 -0.18 4.54 -4.80
C ALA A 42 0.50 3.41 -5.59
N PHE A 43 1.25 3.75 -6.64
CA PHE A 43 2.00 2.78 -7.43
C PHE A 43 3.05 2.03 -6.59
N ARG A 44 3.84 2.75 -5.78
CA ARG A 44 4.83 2.13 -4.88
C ARG A 44 4.19 1.20 -3.85
N LEU A 45 3.02 1.57 -3.33
CA LEU A 45 2.25 0.70 -2.44
C LEU A 45 1.85 -0.60 -3.18
N SER A 46 1.34 -0.51 -4.41
CA SER A 46 1.00 -1.72 -5.21
C SER A 46 2.21 -2.61 -5.40
N VAL A 47 3.34 -2.05 -5.84
CA VAL A 47 4.58 -2.81 -6.06
C VAL A 47 5.04 -3.51 -4.78
N GLY A 48 4.95 -2.84 -3.63
CA GLY A 48 5.28 -3.44 -2.33
C GLY A 48 4.37 -4.62 -1.98
N LEU A 49 3.05 -4.46 -2.17
CA LEU A 49 2.06 -5.51 -1.90
C LEU A 49 2.18 -6.70 -2.86
N GLU A 50 2.43 -6.46 -4.16
CA GLU A 50 2.71 -7.50 -5.15
C GLU A 50 3.98 -8.28 -4.81
N GLY A 51 5.01 -7.59 -4.28
CA GLY A 51 6.22 -8.23 -3.77
C GLY A 51 5.91 -9.19 -2.60
N LEU A 52 5.05 -8.78 -1.67
CA LEU A 52 4.60 -9.67 -0.57
C LEU A 52 3.77 -10.85 -1.09
N LEU A 53 2.88 -10.61 -2.06
CA LEU A 53 2.08 -11.67 -2.69
C LEU A 53 2.98 -12.72 -3.36
N SER A 54 3.99 -12.25 -4.12
CA SER A 54 4.98 -13.12 -4.74
C SER A 54 5.74 -13.96 -3.70
N ALA A 55 6.15 -13.35 -2.58
CA ALA A 55 6.80 -14.06 -1.47
C ALA A 55 5.88 -15.09 -0.79
N ALA A 56 4.59 -14.77 -0.63
CA ALA A 56 3.60 -15.70 -0.08
C ALA A 56 3.41 -16.92 -1.01
N HIS A 57 3.26 -16.69 -2.32
CA HIS A 57 3.22 -17.77 -3.31
C HIS A 57 4.48 -18.64 -3.31
N ALA A 58 5.66 -18.01 -3.34
CA ALA A 58 6.95 -18.72 -3.36
C ALA A 58 7.19 -19.58 -2.10
N SER A 59 6.62 -19.18 -0.96
CA SER A 59 6.72 -19.92 0.31
C SER A 59 5.61 -20.98 0.50
N GLY A 60 4.66 -21.08 -0.44
CA GLY A 60 3.50 -21.98 -0.33
C GLY A 60 2.44 -21.52 0.68
N ASP A 61 2.50 -20.28 1.16
CA ASP A 61 1.54 -19.70 2.11
C ASP A 61 0.28 -19.20 1.37
N GLN A 62 -0.53 -20.15 0.92
CA GLN A 62 -1.74 -19.89 0.13
C GLN A 62 -2.76 -19.02 0.90
N ASP A 63 -2.90 -19.23 2.21
CA ASP A 63 -3.81 -18.45 3.05
C ASP A 63 -3.43 -16.97 3.08
N SER A 64 -2.14 -16.66 3.25
CA SER A 64 -1.69 -15.26 3.23
C SER A 64 -1.70 -14.68 1.81
N ALA A 65 -1.41 -15.50 0.79
CA ALA A 65 -1.45 -15.09 -0.61
C ALA A 65 -2.87 -14.66 -1.03
N GLN A 66 -3.90 -15.42 -0.67
CA GLN A 66 -5.29 -15.07 -1.00
C GLN A 66 -5.71 -13.71 -0.41
N VAL A 67 -5.33 -13.44 0.85
CA VAL A 67 -5.65 -12.16 1.49
C VAL A 67 -4.83 -11.01 0.88
N LEU A 68 -3.56 -11.25 0.54
CA LEU A 68 -2.70 -10.28 -0.16
C LEU A 68 -3.24 -9.95 -1.55
N GLU A 69 -3.74 -10.93 -2.30
CA GLU A 69 -4.32 -10.74 -3.63
C GLU A 69 -5.58 -9.87 -3.59
N GLN A 70 -6.45 -10.09 -2.59
CA GLN A 70 -7.61 -9.22 -2.35
C GLN A 70 -7.17 -7.78 -2.04
N LEU A 71 -6.15 -7.62 -1.20
CA LEU A 71 -5.62 -6.30 -0.84
C LEU A 71 -4.98 -5.58 -2.04
N VAL A 72 -4.20 -6.28 -2.87
CA VAL A 72 -3.63 -5.74 -4.11
C VAL A 72 -4.74 -5.27 -5.04
N THR A 73 -5.77 -6.10 -5.23
CA THR A 73 -6.92 -5.77 -6.09
C THR A 73 -7.66 -4.54 -5.58
N GLN A 74 -7.89 -4.45 -4.26
CA GLN A 74 -8.53 -3.31 -3.61
C GLN A 74 -7.71 -2.02 -3.82
N CYS A 75 -6.40 -2.08 -3.56
CA CYS A 75 -5.50 -0.94 -3.72
C CYS A 75 -5.41 -0.46 -5.17
N ASN A 76 -5.36 -1.40 -6.13
CA ASN A 76 -5.36 -1.10 -7.56
C ASN A 76 -6.68 -0.50 -8.06
N GLY A 77 -7.79 -0.79 -7.36
CA GLY A 77 -9.07 -0.12 -7.55
C GLY A 77 -9.14 1.30 -6.98
N GLY A 78 -8.08 1.77 -6.32
CA GLY A 78 -8.01 3.08 -5.67
C GLY A 78 -8.57 3.14 -4.25
N ASP A 79 -9.07 2.01 -3.72
CA ASP A 79 -9.53 1.90 -2.35
C ASP A 79 -8.34 1.49 -1.46
N ILE A 80 -7.67 2.48 -0.86
CA ILE A 80 -6.49 2.23 -0.02
C ILE A 80 -6.93 2.12 1.45
N PRO A 81 -6.81 0.94 2.10
CA PRO A 81 -7.24 0.76 3.48
C PRO A 81 -6.47 1.66 4.45
N LYS A 82 -7.11 1.99 5.58
CA LYS A 82 -6.41 2.66 6.68
C LYS A 82 -5.49 1.69 7.40
N PRO A 83 -4.35 2.16 7.94
CA PRO A 83 -3.51 1.34 8.79
C PRO A 83 -4.26 0.97 10.08
N LEU A 84 -3.90 -0.16 10.65
CA LEU A 84 -4.32 -0.54 11.99
C LEU A 84 -3.56 0.34 13.00
N HIS A 85 -4.31 0.99 13.89
CA HIS A 85 -3.76 1.69 15.04
C HIS A 85 -3.50 0.65 16.13
N HIS A 86 -2.24 0.33 16.39
CA HIS A 86 -1.81 -0.45 17.55
C HIS A 86 -1.48 0.46 18.73
#